data_AF-A0A8T2USS8-F1
#
_entry.id   AF-A0A8T2USS8-F1
#
_cell.length_a   1.000
_cell.length_b   1.000
_cell.length_c   1.000
_cell.angle_alpha   90.00
_cell.angle_beta   90.00
_cell.angle_gamma   90.00
#
_symmetry.space_group_name_H-M   'P 1'
#
loop_
_entity.id
_entity.type
_entity.pdbx_description
1 polymer ?
#
loop_
_entity_poly.entity_id
_entity_poly.type
_entity_poly.pdbx_seq_one_letter_code
_entity_poly.pdbx_strand_id
1 'polypeptide(L)'
;MNLLLQGKNPLEILDLLQTLSSAEYWTIIEYLAAENRIGEALQAFAHWRQMKDYKPPEKYFAKFMRILGAAKRPDISQLLFNEMISMGLQPSLLSYTALIDCYAEAGCLDYAEELVRKMRKDCIIFNAAALNSLMLAYSKLGKLDHMNRLFNNMKRWGCSPDYRTFRWVIVAYAKAGLFRRMELLWREMDNNGWKLDSIMISAIIQSYAANGLVKDMHDSYLRIKEYRLLVNKPTIRAMASAYIRISKFYQVRLLVKDLDLMRKDTGTLLWNLLLLAFAANFQVKNVQRTMLGMEKVGQTCDLTTYNICALCYARMKMFWELHAVLVRMRRAGITPDLVTFGAVVDCYISGRERFQKMFKELDELGLKECCPEVGTDPLVFEAFGKGDFQTSSETLMQANPQPYGRRWTYGLLLSFYLKKRGATRNSQNSAGNQGSRFVAKMFVPY
;
A
#
# COMPACT_ATOMS: atom_id res chain seq x y z
N MET A 1 33.65 -19.55 -17.46
CA MET A 1 32.82 -18.49 -18.07
C MET A 1 32.42 -17.38 -17.09
N ASN A 2 31.98 -17.67 -15.85
CA ASN A 2 31.56 -16.63 -14.88
C ASN A 2 32.63 -15.56 -14.53
N LEU A 3 33.92 -15.87 -14.70
CA LEU A 3 35.03 -14.94 -14.45
C LEU A 3 35.39 -14.04 -15.65
N LEU A 4 34.89 -14.33 -16.86
CA LEU A 4 35.22 -13.58 -18.08
C LEU A 4 34.27 -12.39 -18.34
N LEU A 5 33.17 -12.30 -17.59
CA LEU A 5 32.07 -11.37 -17.84
C LEU A 5 32.11 -10.10 -16.97
N GLN A 6 33.04 -10.02 -16.01
CA GLN A 6 33.25 -8.80 -15.23
C GLN A 6 34.10 -7.81 -16.04
N GLY A 7 33.45 -6.83 -16.66
CA GLY A 7 34.08 -5.60 -17.14
C GLY A 7 34.59 -5.57 -18.59
N LYS A 8 34.37 -6.61 -19.40
CA LYS A 8 34.70 -6.60 -20.84
C LYS A 8 33.47 -6.38 -21.73
N ASN A 9 33.69 -5.76 -22.89
CA ASN A 9 32.65 -5.44 -23.86
C ASN A 9 32.09 -6.76 -24.46
N PRO A 10 30.77 -7.01 -24.45
CA PRO A 10 30.20 -8.29 -24.88
C PRO A 10 30.56 -8.67 -26.33
N LEU A 11 30.73 -7.67 -27.19
CA LEU A 11 31.11 -7.85 -28.60
C LEU A 11 32.54 -8.41 -28.75
N GLU A 12 33.48 -8.01 -27.88
CA GLU A 12 34.85 -8.55 -27.90
C GLU A 12 34.89 -10.03 -27.48
N ILE A 13 34.00 -10.43 -26.58
CA ILE A 13 33.87 -11.83 -26.13
C ILE A 13 33.22 -12.69 -27.22
N LEU A 14 32.27 -12.14 -27.98
CA LEU A 14 31.63 -12.82 -29.09
C LEU A 14 32.57 -13.00 -30.30
N ASP A 15 33.44 -12.03 -30.59
CA ASP A 15 34.48 -12.13 -31.62
C ASP A 15 35.58 -13.14 -31.27
N LEU A 16 35.88 -13.33 -29.97
CA LEU A 16 36.86 -14.30 -29.48
C LEU A 16 36.35 -15.76 -29.53
N LEU A 17 35.05 -15.99 -29.63
CA LEU A 17 34.41 -17.31 -29.52
C LEU A 17 33.77 -17.69 -30.87
N GLN A 18 34.61 -18.01 -31.86
CA GLN A 18 34.22 -18.25 -33.26
C GLN A 18 33.27 -19.43 -33.51
N THR A 19 32.91 -20.24 -32.51
CA THR A 19 32.01 -21.41 -32.66
C THR A 19 31.03 -21.59 -31.49
N LEU A 20 30.29 -20.53 -31.12
CA LEU A 20 29.24 -20.63 -30.10
C LEU A 20 27.97 -21.31 -30.61
N SER A 21 27.44 -22.26 -29.85
CA SER A 21 26.13 -22.89 -30.05
C SER A 21 24.98 -21.97 -29.66
N SER A 22 23.74 -22.29 -30.10
CA SER A 22 22.53 -21.53 -29.73
C SER A 22 22.33 -21.40 -28.22
N ALA A 23 22.72 -22.43 -27.46
CA ALA A 23 22.55 -22.46 -26.03
C ALA A 23 23.55 -21.52 -25.33
N GLU A 24 24.78 -21.45 -25.83
CA GLU A 24 25.82 -20.59 -25.28
C GLU A 24 25.54 -19.11 -25.59
N TYR A 25 25.12 -18.79 -26.82
CA TYR A 25 24.60 -17.46 -27.16
C TYR A 25 23.45 -17.04 -26.24
N TRP A 26 22.48 -17.94 -26.03
CA TRP A 26 21.36 -17.67 -25.13
C TRP A 26 21.81 -17.46 -23.69
N THR A 27 22.78 -18.25 -23.19
CA THR A 27 23.28 -18.12 -21.81
C THR A 27 23.91 -16.75 -21.57
N ILE A 28 24.64 -16.21 -22.55
CA ILE A 28 25.22 -14.86 -22.48
C ILE A 28 24.11 -13.80 -22.43
N ILE A 29 23.10 -13.91 -23.30
CA ILE A 29 21.97 -12.97 -23.35
C ILE A 29 21.14 -13.02 -22.06
N GLU A 30 20.90 -14.21 -21.53
CA GLU A 30 20.17 -14.42 -20.28
C GLU A 30 20.92 -13.83 -19.09
N TYR A 31 22.25 -14.00 -19.04
CA TYR A 31 23.09 -13.36 -18.03
C TYR A 31 23.05 -11.82 -18.11
N LEU A 32 23.23 -11.25 -19.31
CA LEU A 32 23.19 -9.80 -19.51
C LEU A 32 21.82 -9.21 -19.16
N ALA A 33 20.74 -9.93 -19.48
CA ALA A 33 19.39 -9.56 -19.10
C ALA A 33 19.16 -9.62 -17.58
N ALA A 34 19.69 -10.64 -16.90
CA ALA A 34 19.58 -10.78 -15.45
C ALA A 34 20.29 -9.65 -14.69
N GLU A 35 21.42 -9.16 -15.21
CA GLU A 35 22.15 -7.98 -14.70
C GLU A 35 21.52 -6.63 -15.12
N ASN A 36 20.32 -6.66 -15.72
CA ASN A 36 19.59 -5.48 -16.21
C ASN A 36 20.34 -4.67 -17.30
N ARG A 37 21.32 -5.27 -17.99
CA ARG A 37 22.09 -4.68 -19.11
C ARG A 37 21.40 -4.95 -20.44
N ILE A 38 20.15 -4.52 -20.57
CA ILE A 38 19.28 -4.85 -21.72
C ILE A 38 19.81 -4.31 -23.06
N GLY A 39 20.46 -3.13 -23.05
CA GLY A 39 21.05 -2.55 -24.26
C GLY A 39 22.14 -3.43 -24.87
N GLU A 40 22.95 -4.07 -24.03
CA GLU A 40 24.00 -4.99 -24.46
C GLU A 40 23.43 -6.35 -24.87
N ALA A 41 22.41 -6.84 -24.16
CA ALA A 41 21.69 -8.04 -24.56
C ALA A 41 21.08 -7.89 -25.96
N LEU A 42 20.58 -6.68 -26.31
CA LEU A 42 20.07 -6.36 -27.65
C LEU A 42 21.17 -6.40 -28.72
N GLN A 43 22.37 -5.91 -28.41
CA GLN A 43 23.51 -5.96 -29.31
C GLN A 43 23.98 -7.40 -29.53
N ALA A 44 24.10 -8.20 -28.47
CA ALA A 44 24.44 -9.62 -28.56
C ALA A 44 23.41 -10.41 -29.39
N PHE A 45 22.12 -10.14 -29.20
CA PHE A 45 21.07 -10.76 -30.01
C PHE A 45 21.07 -10.25 -31.45
N ALA A 46 21.45 -9.00 -31.72
CA ALA A 46 21.65 -8.48 -33.07
C ALA A 46 22.80 -9.19 -33.79
N HIS A 47 23.93 -9.40 -33.10
CA HIS A 47 25.05 -10.15 -33.65
C HIS A 47 24.66 -11.58 -34.05
N TRP A 48 24.00 -12.31 -33.15
CA TRP A 48 23.55 -13.67 -33.44
C TRP A 48 22.60 -13.75 -34.65
N ARG A 49 21.75 -12.74 -34.84
CA ARG A 49 20.83 -12.66 -35.98
C ARG A 49 21.52 -12.43 -37.33
N GLN A 50 22.70 -11.79 -37.34
CA GLN A 50 23.44 -11.48 -38.57
C GLN A 50 24.30 -12.65 -39.09
N MET A 51 24.44 -13.72 -38.31
CA MET A 51 25.20 -14.92 -38.70
C MET A 51 24.54 -15.65 -39.87
N LYS A 52 25.28 -15.91 -40.95
CA LYS A 52 24.77 -16.56 -42.17
C LYS A 52 24.37 -18.02 -41.96
N ASP A 53 25.17 -18.78 -41.21
CA ASP A 53 25.02 -20.24 -41.11
C ASP A 53 24.16 -20.66 -39.91
N TYR A 54 23.91 -19.76 -38.96
CA TYR A 54 23.32 -20.13 -37.66
C TYR A 54 22.39 -19.06 -37.09
N LYS A 55 21.16 -19.02 -37.64
CA LYS A 55 20.11 -18.09 -37.20
C LYS A 55 19.40 -18.57 -35.93
N PRO A 56 18.98 -17.65 -35.03
CA PRO A 56 18.25 -18.02 -33.83
C PRO A 56 16.88 -18.64 -34.18
N PRO A 57 16.53 -19.83 -33.65
CA PRO A 57 15.18 -20.37 -33.81
C PRO A 57 14.14 -19.53 -33.05
N GLU A 58 12.87 -19.67 -33.45
CA GLU A 58 11.71 -18.95 -32.91
C GLU A 58 11.66 -18.92 -31.37
N LYS A 59 12.00 -20.05 -30.71
CA LYS A 59 12.00 -20.16 -29.25
C LYS A 59 12.86 -19.09 -28.55
N TYR A 60 13.96 -18.65 -29.14
CA TYR A 60 14.83 -17.64 -28.53
C TYR A 60 14.32 -16.22 -28.78
N PHE A 61 13.67 -15.98 -29.92
CA PHE A 61 12.89 -14.75 -30.11
C PHE A 61 11.79 -14.64 -29.06
N ALA A 62 11.00 -15.69 -28.86
CA ALA A 62 9.96 -15.72 -27.84
C ALA A 62 10.49 -15.46 -26.42
N LYS A 63 11.59 -16.12 -26.03
CA LYS A 63 12.21 -15.87 -24.72
C LYS A 63 12.73 -14.44 -24.59
N PHE A 64 13.38 -13.90 -25.62
CA PHE A 64 13.92 -12.54 -25.58
C PHE A 64 12.81 -11.48 -25.55
N MET A 65 11.71 -11.69 -26.27
CA MET A 65 10.51 -10.85 -26.18
C MET A 65 9.92 -10.82 -24.76
N ARG A 66 9.93 -11.94 -24.02
CA ARG A 66 9.51 -11.96 -22.60
C ARG A 66 10.43 -11.11 -21.71
N ILE A 67 11.74 -11.17 -21.93
CA ILE A 67 12.72 -10.33 -21.22
C ILE A 67 12.45 -8.84 -21.50
N LEU A 68 12.17 -8.50 -22.76
CA LEU A 68 11.82 -7.12 -23.14
C LEU A 68 10.47 -6.67 -22.55
N GLY A 69 9.53 -7.60 -22.34
CA GLY A 69 8.30 -7.38 -21.57
C GLY A 69 8.58 -6.95 -20.14
N ALA A 70 9.41 -7.72 -19.44
CA ALA A 70 9.83 -7.38 -18.08
C ALA A 70 10.56 -6.03 -18.01
N ALA A 71 11.29 -5.68 -19.07
CA ALA A 71 11.94 -4.38 -19.26
C ALA A 71 11.01 -3.24 -19.68
N LYS A 72 9.71 -3.50 -19.90
CA LYS A 72 8.70 -2.56 -20.40
C LYS A 72 9.08 -1.90 -21.74
N ARG A 73 9.63 -2.67 -22.68
CA ARG A 73 9.98 -2.23 -24.05
C ARG A 73 9.16 -2.97 -25.11
N PRO A 74 7.83 -2.71 -25.20
CA PRO A 74 6.96 -3.37 -26.17
C PRO A 74 7.31 -3.05 -27.62
N ASP A 75 7.81 -1.85 -27.90
CA ASP A 75 8.15 -1.40 -29.26
C ASP A 75 9.23 -2.30 -29.88
N ILE A 76 10.27 -2.61 -29.11
CA ILE A 76 11.38 -3.48 -29.55
C ILE A 76 10.90 -4.92 -29.69
N SER A 77 10.05 -5.37 -28.78
CA SER A 77 9.44 -6.71 -28.84
C SER A 77 8.63 -6.91 -30.12
N GLN A 78 7.83 -5.91 -30.51
CA GLN A 78 7.07 -5.92 -31.76
C GLN A 78 7.98 -5.93 -33.01
N LEU A 79 9.07 -5.17 -32.99
CA LEU A 79 10.06 -5.19 -34.07
C LEU A 79 10.66 -6.59 -34.23
N LEU A 80 11.07 -7.22 -33.13
CA LEU A 80 11.61 -8.59 -33.16
C LEU A 80 10.60 -9.62 -33.65
N PHE A 81 9.32 -9.46 -33.29
CA PHE A 81 8.25 -10.33 -33.78
C PHE A 81 8.06 -10.21 -35.31
N ASN A 82 8.05 -8.99 -35.83
CA ASN A 82 7.93 -8.74 -37.28
C ASN A 82 9.17 -9.25 -38.03
N GLU A 83 10.35 -9.07 -37.45
CA GLU A 83 11.60 -9.54 -38.02
C GLU A 83 11.67 -11.07 -38.08
N MET A 84 11.25 -11.75 -37.00
CA MET A 84 11.10 -13.20 -36.97
C MET A 84 10.24 -13.70 -38.14
N ILE A 85 9.10 -13.05 -38.40
CA ILE A 85 8.23 -13.37 -39.54
C ILE A 85 8.95 -13.12 -40.87
N SER A 86 9.68 -12.00 -41.01
CA SER A 86 10.43 -11.68 -42.23
C SER A 86 11.56 -12.67 -42.52
N MET A 87 12.09 -13.33 -41.49
CA MET A 87 13.08 -14.42 -41.62
C MET A 87 12.44 -15.75 -42.03
N GLY A 88 11.12 -15.80 -42.26
CA GLY A 88 10.38 -17.01 -42.61
C GLY A 88 10.04 -17.92 -41.43
N LEU A 89 10.28 -17.48 -40.20
CA LEU A 89 9.93 -18.24 -39.00
C LEU A 89 8.44 -18.08 -38.71
N GLN A 90 7.72 -19.19 -38.61
CA GLN A 90 6.29 -19.20 -38.32
C GLN A 90 6.04 -18.86 -36.84
N PRO A 91 5.23 -17.82 -36.53
CA PRO A 91 4.86 -17.51 -35.16
C PRO A 91 4.14 -18.67 -34.50
N SER A 92 4.62 -19.10 -33.34
CA SER A 92 3.95 -20.12 -32.52
C SER A 92 3.13 -19.49 -31.39
N LEU A 93 2.41 -20.33 -30.64
CA LEU A 93 1.77 -19.94 -29.38
C LEU A 93 2.75 -19.24 -28.42
N LEU A 94 4.01 -19.66 -28.38
CA LEU A 94 5.03 -19.08 -27.50
C LEU A 94 5.35 -17.64 -27.90
N SER A 95 5.55 -17.37 -29.19
CA SER A 95 5.82 -16.02 -29.69
C SER A 95 4.65 -15.07 -29.48
N TYR A 96 3.42 -15.51 -29.78
CA TYR A 96 2.23 -14.72 -29.52
C TYR A 96 2.04 -14.43 -28.03
N THR A 97 2.18 -15.44 -27.18
CA THR A 97 2.06 -15.27 -25.72
C THR A 97 3.13 -14.32 -25.18
N ALA A 98 4.38 -14.43 -25.65
CA ALA A 98 5.45 -13.54 -25.22
C ALA A 98 5.18 -12.07 -25.57
N LEU A 99 4.64 -11.81 -26.76
CA LEU A 99 4.32 -10.45 -27.20
C LEU A 99 3.06 -9.90 -26.49
N ILE A 100 2.04 -10.73 -26.27
CA ILE A 100 0.86 -10.38 -25.47
C ILE A 100 1.28 -10.04 -24.04
N ASP A 101 2.13 -10.87 -23.41
CA ASP A 101 2.69 -10.62 -22.07
C ASP A 101 3.40 -9.27 -22.03
N CYS A 102 4.23 -8.99 -23.04
CA CYS A 102 4.99 -7.74 -23.16
C CYS A 102 4.07 -6.50 -23.23
N TYR A 103 3.05 -6.53 -24.10
CA TYR A 103 2.08 -5.44 -24.20
C TYR A 103 1.22 -5.31 -22.94
N ALA A 104 0.82 -6.42 -22.32
CA ALA A 104 0.04 -6.42 -21.08
C ALA A 104 0.83 -5.84 -19.90
N GLU A 105 2.11 -6.16 -19.77
CA GLU A 105 3.01 -5.60 -18.73
C GLU A 105 3.32 -4.12 -18.95
N ALA A 106 3.38 -3.67 -20.21
CA ALA A 106 3.52 -2.27 -20.56
C ALA A 106 2.22 -1.46 -20.40
N GLY A 107 1.07 -2.11 -20.20
CA GLY A 107 -0.25 -1.47 -20.11
C GLY A 107 -0.87 -1.11 -21.45
N CYS A 108 -0.28 -1.54 -22.56
CA CYS A 108 -0.72 -1.34 -23.94
C CYS A 108 -1.80 -2.37 -24.33
N LEU A 109 -2.94 -2.33 -23.65
CA LEU A 109 -3.96 -3.37 -23.71
C LEU A 109 -4.62 -3.53 -25.09
N ASP A 110 -4.78 -2.45 -25.86
CA ASP A 110 -5.44 -2.50 -27.17
C ASP A 110 -4.65 -3.35 -28.17
N TYR A 111 -3.32 -3.20 -28.18
CA TYR A 111 -2.41 -4.01 -29.01
C TYR A 111 -2.40 -5.47 -28.57
N ALA A 112 -2.46 -5.73 -27.26
CA ALA A 112 -2.56 -7.09 -26.74
C ALA A 112 -3.87 -7.78 -27.19
N GLU A 113 -5.01 -7.07 -27.18
CA GLU A 113 -6.27 -7.60 -27.70
C GLU A 113 -6.22 -7.88 -29.20
N GLU A 114 -5.58 -7.01 -29.98
CA GLU A 114 -5.41 -7.21 -31.41
C GLU A 114 -4.60 -8.47 -31.72
N LEU A 115 -3.54 -8.74 -30.95
CA LEU A 115 -2.77 -9.97 -31.07
C LEU A 115 -3.59 -11.21 -30.72
N VAL A 116 -4.47 -11.15 -29.72
CA VAL A 116 -5.39 -12.26 -29.43
C VAL A 116 -6.34 -12.50 -30.61
N ARG A 117 -6.85 -11.44 -31.24
CA ARG A 117 -7.68 -11.58 -32.46
C ARG A 117 -6.86 -12.17 -33.62
N LYS A 118 -5.60 -11.76 -33.79
CA LYS A 118 -4.70 -12.27 -34.83
C LYS A 118 -4.38 -13.75 -34.62
N MET A 119 -4.02 -14.14 -33.39
CA MET A 119 -3.78 -15.54 -33.03
C MET A 119 -4.98 -16.45 -33.35
N ARG A 120 -6.21 -15.94 -33.19
CA ARG A 120 -7.42 -16.65 -33.63
C ARG A 120 -7.58 -16.72 -35.15
N LYS A 121 -7.30 -15.64 -35.88
CA LYS A 121 -7.36 -15.62 -37.35
C LYS A 121 -6.34 -16.58 -37.97
N ASP A 122 -5.19 -16.71 -37.33
CA ASP A 122 -4.11 -17.62 -37.72
C ASP A 122 -4.40 -19.08 -37.30
N CYS A 123 -5.62 -19.36 -36.79
CA CYS A 123 -6.07 -20.68 -36.33
C CYS A 123 -5.15 -21.35 -35.29
N ILE A 124 -4.42 -20.54 -34.49
CA ILE A 124 -3.56 -21.05 -33.43
C ILE A 124 -4.43 -21.47 -32.25
N ILE A 125 -4.30 -22.71 -31.81
CA ILE A 125 -4.94 -23.22 -30.60
C ILE A 125 -4.15 -22.70 -29.40
N PHE A 126 -4.81 -21.94 -28.52
CA PHE A 126 -4.19 -21.40 -27.31
C PHE A 126 -4.95 -21.81 -26.04
N ASN A 127 -4.21 -21.87 -24.94
CA ASN A 127 -4.72 -22.24 -23.62
C ASN A 127 -4.90 -21.00 -22.72
N ALA A 128 -5.44 -21.21 -21.51
CA ALA A 128 -5.67 -20.13 -20.56
C ALA A 128 -4.38 -19.39 -20.18
N ALA A 129 -3.24 -20.08 -20.18
CA ALA A 129 -1.95 -19.49 -19.85
C ALA A 129 -1.57 -18.33 -20.80
N ALA A 130 -1.91 -18.43 -22.09
CA ALA A 130 -1.65 -17.38 -23.07
C ALA A 130 -2.41 -16.06 -22.80
N LEU A 131 -3.53 -16.13 -22.08
CA LEU A 131 -4.40 -14.99 -21.80
C LEU A 131 -4.31 -14.50 -20.34
N ASN A 132 -3.67 -15.27 -19.47
CA ASN A 132 -3.57 -14.97 -18.04
C ASN A 132 -2.86 -13.64 -17.74
N SER A 133 -1.85 -13.27 -18.53
CA SER A 133 -1.15 -11.99 -18.37
C SER A 133 -2.03 -10.80 -18.74
N LEU A 134 -2.86 -10.97 -19.78
CA LEU A 134 -3.85 -9.97 -20.17
C LEU A 134 -4.95 -9.84 -19.10
N MET A 135 -5.42 -10.95 -18.54
CA MET A 135 -6.35 -10.97 -17.39
C MET A 135 -5.77 -10.28 -16.15
N LEU A 136 -4.49 -10.55 -15.84
CA LEU A 136 -3.76 -9.87 -14.76
C LEU A 136 -3.67 -8.37 -15.00
N ALA A 137 -3.34 -7.96 -16.23
CA ALA A 137 -3.22 -6.55 -16.59
C ALA A 137 -4.56 -5.81 -16.46
N TYR A 138 -5.66 -6.39 -16.94
CA TYR A 138 -7.00 -5.81 -16.71
C TYR A 138 -7.36 -5.72 -15.22
N SER A 139 -7.04 -6.76 -14.44
CA SER A 139 -7.29 -6.80 -12.99
C SER A 139 -6.51 -5.70 -12.25
N LYS A 140 -5.24 -5.48 -12.62
CA LYS A 140 -4.39 -4.41 -12.05
C LYS A 140 -4.87 -3.02 -12.44
N LEU A 141 -5.29 -2.83 -13.69
CA LEU A 141 -5.73 -1.54 -14.23
C LEU A 141 -7.22 -1.24 -13.98
N GLY A 142 -7.95 -2.14 -13.33
CA GLY A 142 -9.38 -1.96 -13.02
C GLY A 142 -10.31 -1.98 -14.24
N LYS A 143 -9.88 -2.53 -15.38
CA LYS A 143 -10.66 -2.57 -16.64
C LYS A 143 -11.63 -3.75 -16.65
N LEU A 144 -12.65 -3.69 -15.78
CA LEU A 144 -13.57 -4.80 -15.52
C LEU A 144 -14.36 -5.24 -16.76
N ASP A 145 -14.79 -4.31 -17.63
CA ASP A 145 -15.58 -4.66 -18.82
C ASP A 145 -14.78 -5.49 -19.82
N HIS A 146 -13.51 -5.12 -20.05
CA HIS A 146 -12.60 -5.87 -20.90
C HIS A 146 -12.29 -7.24 -20.29
N MET A 147 -12.03 -7.30 -18.98
CA MET A 147 -11.83 -8.55 -18.26
C MET A 147 -13.03 -9.50 -18.39
N ASN A 148 -14.25 -8.99 -18.21
CA ASN A 148 -15.48 -9.80 -18.31
C ASN A 148 -15.69 -10.32 -19.73
N ARG A 149 -15.43 -9.48 -20.74
CA ARG A 149 -15.48 -9.89 -22.14
C ARG A 149 -14.46 -10.99 -22.42
N LEU A 150 -13.21 -10.84 -21.97
CA LEU A 150 -12.17 -11.86 -22.16
C LEU A 150 -12.53 -13.17 -21.45
N PHE A 151 -12.97 -13.11 -20.19
CA PHE A 151 -13.39 -14.30 -19.42
C PHE A 151 -14.53 -15.07 -20.09
N ASN A 152 -15.56 -14.37 -20.59
CA ASN A 152 -16.68 -14.99 -21.30
C ASN A 152 -16.24 -15.53 -22.66
N ASN A 153 -15.36 -14.82 -23.36
CA ASN A 153 -14.81 -15.27 -24.63
C ASN A 153 -13.97 -16.53 -24.47
N MET A 154 -13.18 -16.67 -23.41
CA MET A 154 -12.45 -17.90 -23.11
C MET A 154 -13.39 -19.12 -23.04
N LYS A 155 -14.48 -19.00 -22.28
CA LYS A 155 -15.53 -20.05 -22.21
C LYS A 155 -16.13 -20.36 -23.59
N ARG A 156 -16.41 -19.34 -24.41
CA ARG A 156 -16.95 -19.49 -25.78
C ARG A 156 -15.96 -20.11 -26.77
N TRP A 157 -14.67 -19.86 -26.59
CA TRP A 157 -13.60 -20.39 -27.45
C TRP A 157 -13.19 -21.82 -27.07
N GLY A 158 -13.87 -22.45 -26.11
CA GLY A 158 -13.48 -23.77 -25.59
C GLY A 158 -12.18 -23.73 -24.76
N CYS A 159 -11.71 -22.53 -24.42
CA CYS A 159 -10.53 -22.32 -23.59
C CYS A 159 -10.98 -22.27 -22.13
N SER A 160 -10.92 -23.41 -21.43
CA SER A 160 -11.40 -23.49 -20.04
C SER A 160 -10.59 -22.56 -19.13
N PRO A 161 -11.24 -21.59 -18.43
CA PRO A 161 -10.55 -20.75 -17.46
C PRO A 161 -9.88 -21.58 -16.38
N ASP A 162 -8.62 -21.29 -16.09
CA ASP A 162 -7.83 -21.98 -15.08
C ASP A 162 -7.91 -21.26 -13.72
N TYR A 163 -7.29 -21.87 -12.70
CA TYR A 163 -7.15 -21.30 -11.36
C TYR A 163 -6.65 -19.84 -11.36
N ARG A 164 -5.65 -19.53 -12.21
CA ARG A 164 -5.07 -18.18 -12.31
C ARG A 164 -6.07 -17.18 -12.89
N THR A 165 -6.87 -17.61 -13.86
CA THR A 165 -7.94 -16.81 -14.46
C THR A 165 -8.95 -16.44 -13.38
N PHE A 166 -9.47 -17.42 -12.63
CA PHE A 166 -10.41 -17.17 -11.52
C PHE A 166 -9.82 -16.24 -10.47
N ARG A 167 -8.56 -16.45 -10.10
CA ARG A 167 -7.84 -15.60 -9.15
C ARG A 167 -7.87 -14.12 -9.54
N TRP A 168 -7.55 -13.79 -10.79
CA TRP A 168 -7.50 -12.39 -11.23
C TRP A 168 -8.88 -11.75 -11.29
N VAL A 169 -9.91 -12.51 -11.69
CA VAL A 169 -11.29 -12.02 -11.74
C VAL A 169 -11.84 -11.79 -10.33
N ILE A 170 -11.62 -12.71 -9.39
CA ILE A 170 -12.04 -12.57 -7.99
C ILE A 170 -11.37 -11.34 -7.36
N VAL A 171 -10.06 -11.19 -7.53
CA VAL A 171 -9.32 -10.02 -7.01
C VAL A 171 -9.84 -8.72 -7.62
N ALA A 172 -10.16 -8.71 -8.91
CA ALA A 172 -10.70 -7.52 -9.59
C ALA A 172 -12.11 -7.17 -9.07
N TYR A 173 -13.00 -8.16 -8.93
CA TYR A 173 -14.33 -7.95 -8.38
C TYR A 173 -14.31 -7.52 -6.92
N ALA A 174 -13.41 -8.07 -6.10
CA ALA A 174 -13.17 -7.64 -4.73
C ALA A 174 -12.81 -6.15 -4.69
N LYS A 175 -11.77 -5.74 -5.44
CA LYS A 175 -11.35 -4.33 -5.51
C LYS A 175 -12.43 -3.38 -6.03
N ALA A 176 -13.29 -3.87 -6.92
CA ALA A 176 -14.40 -3.10 -7.48
C ALA A 176 -15.64 -3.03 -6.57
N GLY A 177 -15.66 -3.75 -5.44
CA GLY A 177 -16.84 -3.86 -4.59
C GLY A 177 -17.99 -4.68 -5.19
N LEU A 178 -17.74 -5.49 -6.23
CA LEU A 178 -18.74 -6.33 -6.89
C LEU A 178 -18.91 -7.67 -6.16
N PHE A 179 -19.21 -7.61 -4.86
CA PHE A 179 -19.20 -8.75 -3.93
C PHE A 179 -20.10 -9.91 -4.35
N ARG A 180 -21.30 -9.63 -4.89
CA ARG A 180 -22.21 -10.68 -5.37
C ARG A 180 -21.59 -11.53 -6.48
N ARG A 181 -20.92 -10.90 -7.45
CA ARG A 181 -20.26 -11.61 -8.56
C ARG A 181 -19.01 -12.35 -8.08
N MET A 182 -18.29 -11.75 -7.14
CA MET A 182 -17.13 -12.37 -6.48
C MET A 182 -17.52 -13.66 -5.75
N GLU A 183 -18.56 -13.62 -4.90
CA GLU A 183 -19.06 -14.79 -4.16
C GLU A 183 -19.58 -15.89 -5.09
N LEU A 184 -20.23 -15.54 -6.20
CA LEU A 184 -20.65 -16.52 -7.21
C LEU A 184 -19.46 -17.26 -7.83
N LEU A 185 -18.40 -16.53 -8.20
CA LEU A 185 -17.18 -17.14 -8.73
C LEU A 185 -16.41 -17.94 -7.68
N TRP A 186 -16.44 -17.49 -6.43
CA TRP A 186 -15.86 -18.26 -5.33
C TRP A 186 -16.59 -19.61 -5.18
N ARG A 187 -17.93 -19.64 -5.21
CA ARG A 187 -18.68 -20.91 -5.20
C ARG A 187 -18.38 -21.79 -6.41
N GLU A 188 -18.27 -21.21 -7.61
CA GLU A 188 -17.87 -21.95 -8.82
C GLU A 188 -16.48 -22.58 -8.63
N MET A 189 -15.55 -21.84 -8.00
CA MET A 189 -14.20 -22.29 -7.70
C MET A 189 -14.17 -23.42 -6.65
N ASP A 190 -14.96 -23.31 -5.58
CA ASP A 190 -15.10 -24.35 -4.56
C ASP A 190 -15.73 -25.63 -5.14
N ASN A 191 -16.75 -25.49 -6.00
CA ASN A 191 -17.38 -26.62 -6.71
C ASN A 191 -16.39 -27.34 -7.66
N ASN A 192 -15.44 -26.60 -8.22
CA ASN A 192 -14.34 -27.17 -9.02
C ASN A 192 -13.23 -27.81 -8.16
N GLY A 193 -13.37 -27.80 -6.83
CA GLY A 193 -12.40 -28.35 -5.88
C GLY A 193 -11.17 -27.45 -5.66
N TRP A 194 -11.21 -26.19 -6.10
CA TRP A 194 -10.11 -25.26 -5.95
C TRP A 194 -10.26 -24.41 -4.69
N LYS A 195 -9.17 -24.24 -3.94
CA LYS A 195 -9.13 -23.41 -2.72
C LYS A 195 -8.55 -22.04 -2.99
N LEU A 196 -9.08 -21.01 -2.34
CA LEU A 196 -8.50 -19.69 -2.41
C LEU A 196 -7.06 -19.68 -1.85
N ASP A 197 -6.19 -18.93 -2.48
CA ASP A 197 -4.85 -18.63 -2.00
C ASP A 197 -4.83 -17.41 -1.09
N SER A 198 -3.69 -17.21 -0.44
CA SER A 198 -3.42 -16.06 0.45
C SER A 198 -3.67 -14.71 -0.24
N ILE A 199 -3.43 -14.59 -1.55
CA ILE A 199 -3.52 -13.31 -2.26
C ILE A 199 -4.97 -12.95 -2.55
N MET A 200 -5.78 -13.92 -3.01
CA MET A 200 -7.23 -13.74 -3.18
C MET A 200 -7.88 -13.38 -1.87
N ILE A 201 -7.62 -14.16 -0.83
CA ILE A 201 -8.18 -13.95 0.51
C ILE A 201 -7.79 -12.57 1.05
N SER A 202 -6.51 -12.19 0.94
CA SER A 202 -6.02 -10.89 1.40
C SER A 202 -6.77 -9.74 0.70
N ALA A 203 -6.97 -9.84 -0.61
CA ALA A 203 -7.72 -8.87 -1.40
C ALA A 203 -9.21 -8.82 -1.02
N ILE A 204 -9.85 -9.98 -0.83
CA ILE A 204 -11.25 -10.09 -0.41
C ILE A 204 -11.47 -9.40 0.94
N ILE A 205 -10.67 -9.74 1.96
CA ILE A 205 -10.81 -9.12 3.28
C ILE A 205 -10.56 -7.62 3.24
N GLN A 206 -9.52 -7.17 2.52
CA GLN A 206 -9.24 -5.74 2.38
C GLN A 206 -10.41 -5.01 1.71
N SER A 207 -11.03 -5.63 0.71
CA SER A 207 -12.20 -5.04 0.04
C SER A 207 -13.44 -4.99 0.93
N TYR A 208 -13.73 -6.06 1.69
CA TYR A 208 -14.83 -6.05 2.64
C TYR A 208 -14.62 -5.02 3.75
N ALA A 209 -13.38 -4.92 4.26
CA ALA A 209 -12.98 -3.92 5.24
C ALA A 209 -13.17 -2.48 4.71
N ALA A 210 -12.70 -2.20 3.49
CA ALA A 210 -12.82 -0.87 2.88
C ALA A 210 -14.27 -0.43 2.68
N ASN A 211 -15.17 -1.38 2.38
CA ASN A 211 -16.61 -1.13 2.18
C ASN A 211 -17.44 -1.23 3.46
N GLY A 212 -16.83 -1.49 4.61
CA GLY A 212 -17.53 -1.60 5.90
C GLY A 212 -18.40 -2.85 6.08
N LEU A 213 -18.26 -3.86 5.21
CA LEU A 213 -18.96 -5.15 5.30
C LEU A 213 -18.30 -6.06 6.34
N VAL A 214 -18.40 -5.67 7.61
CA VAL A 214 -17.64 -6.29 8.72
C VAL A 214 -18.06 -7.74 9.00
N LYS A 215 -19.31 -8.12 8.74
CA LYS A 215 -19.76 -9.51 8.91
C LYS A 215 -19.09 -10.43 7.90
N ASP A 216 -19.19 -10.12 6.62
CA ASP A 216 -18.59 -10.91 5.54
C ASP A 216 -17.06 -10.95 5.63
N MET A 217 -16.45 -9.83 6.07
CA MET A 217 -15.03 -9.76 6.40
C MET A 217 -14.65 -10.75 7.52
N HIS A 218 -15.41 -10.79 8.61
CA HIS A 218 -15.16 -11.69 9.74
C HIS A 218 -15.34 -13.15 9.34
N ASP A 219 -16.41 -13.48 8.62
CA ASP A 219 -16.68 -14.83 8.13
C ASP A 219 -15.56 -15.30 7.19
N SER A 220 -15.07 -14.41 6.31
CA SER A 220 -13.91 -14.68 5.45
C SER A 220 -12.63 -14.93 6.26
N TYR A 221 -12.39 -14.16 7.33
CA TYR A 221 -11.25 -14.35 8.22
C TYR A 221 -11.30 -15.70 8.96
N LEU A 222 -12.48 -16.14 9.42
CA LEU A 222 -12.63 -17.45 10.05
C LEU A 222 -12.25 -18.59 9.10
N ARG A 223 -12.61 -18.48 7.81
CA ARG A 223 -12.16 -19.46 6.79
C ARG A 223 -10.64 -19.48 6.63
N ILE A 224 -9.95 -18.34 6.72
CA ILE A 224 -8.46 -18.31 6.70
C ILE A 224 -7.88 -19.15 7.83
N LYS A 225 -8.49 -19.03 9.02
CA LYS A 225 -8.03 -19.73 10.22
C LYS A 225 -8.08 -21.25 10.01
N GLU A 226 -9.12 -21.74 9.34
CA GLU A 226 -9.24 -23.15 8.96
C GLU A 226 -8.11 -23.59 8.02
N TYR A 227 -7.74 -22.75 7.05
CA TYR A 227 -6.63 -23.03 6.14
C TYR A 227 -5.23 -22.81 6.74
N ARG A 228 -5.13 -22.31 7.97
CA ARG A 228 -3.86 -21.98 8.66
C ARG A 228 -2.95 -21.06 7.84
N LEU A 229 -3.53 -20.17 7.04
CA LEU A 229 -2.77 -19.22 6.23
C LEU A 229 -2.35 -18.01 7.07
N LEU A 230 -1.11 -17.55 6.88
CA LEU A 230 -0.60 -16.34 7.52
C LEU A 230 -1.23 -15.09 6.90
N VAL A 231 -1.86 -14.26 7.74
CA VAL A 231 -2.44 -12.98 7.31
C VAL A 231 -1.34 -11.93 7.22
N ASN A 232 -1.22 -11.21 6.10
CA ASN A 232 -0.22 -10.17 5.93
C ASN A 232 -0.58 -8.87 6.71
N LYS A 233 0.44 -8.02 6.97
CA LYS A 233 0.26 -6.71 7.63
C LYS A 233 -0.88 -5.85 7.05
N PRO A 234 -1.00 -5.67 5.71
CA PRO A 234 -2.05 -4.82 5.15
C PRO A 234 -3.45 -5.35 5.42
N THR A 235 -3.66 -6.67 5.38
CA THR A 235 -4.97 -7.25 5.73
C THR A 235 -5.29 -7.09 7.21
N ILE A 236 -4.31 -7.28 8.12
CA ILE A 236 -4.52 -7.04 9.56
C ILE A 236 -4.94 -5.58 9.80
N ARG A 237 -4.24 -4.64 9.17
CA ARG A 237 -4.53 -3.20 9.26
C ARG A 237 -5.94 -2.88 8.75
N ALA A 238 -6.32 -3.42 7.60
CA ALA A 238 -7.65 -3.21 7.02
C ALA A 238 -8.76 -3.76 7.94
N MET A 239 -8.60 -4.97 8.46
CA MET A 239 -9.55 -5.54 9.41
C MET A 239 -9.68 -4.72 10.68
N ALA A 240 -8.55 -4.29 11.25
CA ALA A 240 -8.54 -3.46 12.44
C ALA A 240 -9.27 -2.12 12.20
N SER A 241 -8.97 -1.43 11.09
CA SER A 241 -9.67 -0.21 10.67
C SER A 241 -11.19 -0.43 10.60
N ALA A 242 -11.64 -1.50 9.95
CA ALA A 242 -13.06 -1.80 9.82
C ALA A 242 -13.75 -2.05 11.18
N TYR A 243 -13.10 -2.78 12.10
CA TYR A 243 -13.64 -2.97 13.45
C TYR A 243 -13.64 -1.68 14.29
N ILE A 244 -12.59 -0.86 14.16
CA ILE A 244 -12.45 0.42 14.88
C ILE A 244 -13.53 1.41 14.46
N ARG A 245 -13.84 1.52 13.15
CA ARG A 245 -14.90 2.40 12.64
C ARG A 245 -16.29 2.07 13.20
N ILE A 246 -16.55 0.81 13.52
CA ILE A 246 -17.80 0.36 14.17
C ILE A 246 -17.65 0.32 15.70
N SER A 247 -16.55 0.83 16.25
CA SER A 247 -16.23 0.82 17.69
C SER A 247 -16.23 -0.58 18.33
N LYS A 248 -16.03 -1.65 17.53
CA LYS A 248 -15.96 -3.03 18.01
C LYS A 248 -14.55 -3.40 18.48
N PHE A 249 -14.03 -2.69 19.47
CA PHE A 249 -12.68 -2.89 20.01
C PHE A 249 -12.45 -4.29 20.62
N TYR A 250 -13.50 -4.98 21.07
CA TYR A 250 -13.40 -6.39 21.48
C TYR A 250 -12.92 -7.29 20.35
N GLN A 251 -13.41 -7.07 19.11
CA GLN A 251 -13.02 -7.86 17.95
C GLN A 251 -11.55 -7.61 17.55
N VAL A 252 -11.07 -6.36 17.70
CA VAL A 252 -9.64 -6.03 17.50
C VAL A 252 -8.76 -6.81 18.49
N ARG A 253 -9.17 -6.91 19.76
CA ARG A 253 -8.42 -7.69 20.76
C ARG A 253 -8.42 -9.18 20.45
N LEU A 254 -9.56 -9.73 20.01
CA LEU A 254 -9.65 -11.13 19.60
C LEU A 254 -8.76 -11.40 18.39
N LEU A 255 -8.77 -10.51 17.39
CA LEU A 255 -7.89 -10.58 16.22
C LEU A 255 -6.41 -10.60 16.63
N VAL A 256 -5.99 -9.71 17.53
CA VAL A 256 -4.59 -9.67 18.00
C VAL A 256 -4.23 -10.94 18.76
N LYS A 257 -5.13 -11.46 19.60
CA LYS A 257 -4.92 -12.72 20.33
C LYS A 257 -4.78 -13.90 19.37
N ASP A 258 -5.60 -13.96 18.33
CA ASP A 258 -5.59 -15.03 17.33
C ASP A 258 -4.32 -15.01 16.46
N LEU A 259 -3.71 -13.83 16.22
CA LEU A 259 -2.52 -13.67 15.38
C LEU A 259 -1.18 -13.81 16.11
N ASP A 260 -1.22 -13.95 17.44
CA ASP A 260 -0.08 -13.95 18.37
C ASP A 260 0.73 -12.64 18.37
N LEU A 261 0.89 -12.04 19.56
CA LEU A 261 1.67 -10.81 19.76
C LEU A 261 3.16 -10.97 19.49
N MET A 262 3.66 -12.21 19.49
CA MET A 262 5.09 -12.51 19.30
C MET A 262 5.52 -12.59 17.83
N ARG A 263 4.59 -12.30 16.91
CA ARG A 263 4.82 -12.39 15.46
C ARG A 263 5.78 -11.31 14.96
N LYS A 264 7.04 -11.69 14.73
CA LYS A 264 8.15 -10.79 14.36
C LYS A 264 7.91 -10.01 13.07
N ASP A 265 7.23 -10.62 12.10
CA ASP A 265 6.99 -9.96 10.82
C ASP A 265 6.13 -8.70 10.98
N THR A 266 5.20 -8.64 11.95
CA THR A 266 4.28 -7.52 12.18
C THR A 266 4.90 -6.27 12.81
N GLY A 267 6.08 -6.37 13.42
CA GLY A 267 6.71 -5.27 14.14
C GLY A 267 5.83 -4.78 15.31
N THR A 268 5.68 -3.46 15.46
CA THR A 268 4.88 -2.83 16.53
C THR A 268 3.37 -2.84 16.27
N LEU A 269 2.91 -3.27 15.08
CA LEU A 269 1.51 -3.14 14.66
C LEU A 269 0.53 -3.83 15.62
N LEU A 270 0.74 -5.10 15.95
CA LEU A 270 -0.18 -5.87 16.81
C LEU A 270 -0.25 -5.30 18.23
N TRP A 271 0.90 -4.84 18.75
CA TRP A 271 0.99 -4.17 20.04
C TRP A 271 0.26 -2.82 20.05
N ASN A 272 0.46 -2.01 19.01
CA ASN A 272 -0.23 -0.73 18.85
C ASN A 272 -1.75 -0.93 18.69
N LEU A 273 -2.21 -1.97 17.97
CA LEU A 273 -3.64 -2.31 17.87
C LEU A 273 -4.24 -2.74 19.21
N LEU A 274 -3.53 -3.55 19.99
CA LEU A 274 -3.98 -3.96 21.32
C LEU A 274 -4.08 -2.76 22.27
N LEU A 275 -3.04 -1.93 22.27
CA LEU A 275 -2.98 -0.70 23.06
C LEU A 275 -4.13 0.23 22.67
N LEU A 276 -4.36 0.44 21.37
CA LEU A 276 -5.43 1.26 20.84
C LEU A 276 -6.82 0.76 21.29
N ALA A 277 -7.04 -0.55 21.24
CA ALA A 277 -8.32 -1.15 21.65
C ALA A 277 -8.60 -0.99 23.16
N PHE A 278 -7.56 -1.02 24.00
CA PHE A 278 -7.72 -0.74 25.43
C PHE A 278 -7.86 0.76 25.72
N ALA A 279 -7.09 1.58 25.02
CA ALA A 279 -7.04 3.02 25.21
C ALA A 279 -8.35 3.69 24.79
N ALA A 280 -8.93 3.28 23.65
CA ALA A 280 -10.23 3.78 23.18
C ALA A 280 -11.41 3.37 24.10
N ASN A 281 -11.30 2.21 24.77
CA ASN A 281 -12.24 1.76 25.80
C ASN A 281 -11.90 2.28 27.20
N PHE A 282 -10.95 3.21 27.32
CA PHE A 282 -10.60 3.85 28.59
C PHE A 282 -10.16 2.86 29.69
N GLN A 283 -9.48 1.77 29.32
CA GLN A 283 -9.00 0.74 30.25
C GLN A 283 -7.54 0.97 30.68
N VAL A 284 -7.29 1.98 31.52
CA VAL A 284 -5.93 2.42 31.93
C VAL A 284 -5.03 1.29 32.42
N LYS A 285 -5.55 0.45 33.34
CA LYS A 285 -4.76 -0.66 33.91
C LYS A 285 -4.25 -1.62 32.83
N ASN A 286 -5.06 -1.85 31.80
CA ASN A 286 -4.69 -2.70 30.68
C ASN A 286 -3.72 -2.00 29.73
N VAL A 287 -3.89 -0.69 29.48
CA VAL A 287 -2.93 0.13 28.72
C VAL A 287 -1.53 0.05 29.36
N GLN A 288 -1.43 0.26 30.67
CA GLN A 288 -0.18 0.17 31.41
C GLN A 288 0.42 -1.24 31.36
N ARG A 289 -0.39 -2.28 31.56
CA ARG A 289 0.06 -3.68 31.46
C ARG A 289 0.57 -4.03 30.06
N THR A 290 -0.09 -3.55 29.01
CA THR A 290 0.36 -3.75 27.62
C THR A 290 1.70 -3.07 27.38
N MET A 291 1.89 -1.84 27.85
CA MET A 291 3.18 -1.14 27.77
C MET A 291 4.31 -1.91 28.47
N LEU A 292 4.10 -2.37 29.72
CA LEU A 292 5.08 -3.21 30.40
C LEU A 292 5.33 -4.53 29.66
N GLY A 293 4.30 -5.11 29.05
CA GLY A 293 4.42 -6.31 28.23
C GLY A 293 5.33 -6.11 27.02
N MET A 294 5.18 -4.97 26.32
CA MET A 294 6.05 -4.61 25.18
C MET A 294 7.52 -4.51 25.60
N GLU A 295 7.79 -3.83 26.72
CA GLU A 295 9.16 -3.65 27.25
C GLU A 295 9.79 -5.01 27.64
N LYS A 296 9.03 -5.90 28.30
CA LYS A 296 9.52 -7.24 28.69
C LYS A 296 9.90 -8.11 27.51
N VAL A 297 9.19 -7.98 26.39
CA VAL A 297 9.48 -8.71 25.14
C VAL A 297 10.64 -8.06 24.37
N GLY A 298 11.11 -6.88 24.81
CA GLY A 298 12.18 -6.14 24.14
C GLY A 298 11.71 -5.44 22.86
N GLN A 299 10.40 -5.20 22.70
CA GLN A 299 9.89 -4.41 21.59
C GLN A 299 10.11 -2.92 21.85
N THR A 300 10.64 -2.21 20.86
CA THR A 300 10.83 -0.76 20.97
C THR A 300 9.49 -0.06 20.78
N CYS A 301 9.16 0.87 21.69
CA CYS A 301 7.99 1.72 21.53
C CYS A 301 8.25 2.71 20.39
N ASP A 302 7.25 2.94 19.55
CA ASP A 302 7.31 3.94 18.48
C ASP A 302 6.49 5.20 18.86
N LEU A 303 6.55 6.23 18.00
CA LEU A 303 5.77 7.46 18.14
C LEU A 303 4.28 7.17 18.35
N THR A 304 3.73 6.20 17.60
CA THR A 304 2.32 5.84 17.67
C THR A 304 1.98 5.20 19.01
N THR A 305 2.84 4.33 19.55
CA THR A 305 2.69 3.71 20.87
C THR A 305 2.52 4.77 21.96
N TYR A 306 3.41 5.77 21.98
CA TYR A 306 3.36 6.85 22.97
C TYR A 306 2.14 7.76 22.76
N ASN A 307 1.79 8.08 21.52
CA ASN A 307 0.64 8.93 21.22
C ASN A 307 -0.70 8.29 21.57
N ILE A 308 -0.86 6.97 21.40
CA ILE A 308 -2.04 6.24 21.88
C ILE A 308 -2.20 6.40 23.40
N CYS A 309 -1.09 6.24 24.15
CA CYS A 309 -1.10 6.43 25.60
C CYS A 309 -1.41 7.88 25.99
N ALA A 310 -0.75 8.84 25.34
CA ALA A 310 -0.92 10.27 25.60
C ALA A 310 -2.38 10.70 25.38
N LEU A 311 -3.01 10.28 24.28
CA LEU A 311 -4.42 10.59 24.00
C LEU A 311 -5.38 9.96 25.02
N CYS A 312 -5.12 8.72 25.45
CA CYS A 312 -5.89 8.05 26.49
C CYS A 312 -5.88 8.86 27.80
N TYR A 313 -4.67 9.18 28.29
CA TYR A 313 -4.50 9.93 29.53
C TYR A 313 -5.01 11.37 29.44
N ALA A 314 -4.82 12.02 28.29
CA ALA A 314 -5.35 13.35 28.03
C ALA A 314 -6.88 13.39 28.15
N ARG A 315 -7.59 12.43 27.53
CA ARG A 315 -9.06 12.37 27.60
C ARG A 315 -9.60 12.07 28.98
N MET A 316 -8.87 11.27 29.76
CA MET A 316 -9.19 11.00 31.15
C MET A 316 -8.74 12.10 32.12
N LYS A 317 -8.04 13.14 31.63
CA LYS A 317 -7.45 14.21 32.43
C LYS A 317 -6.46 13.67 33.49
N MET A 318 -5.72 12.63 33.13
CA MET A 318 -4.68 12.00 33.94
C MET A 318 -3.33 12.66 33.66
N PHE A 319 -3.09 13.80 34.32
CA PHE A 319 -1.95 14.67 34.03
C PHE A 319 -0.59 14.04 34.34
N TRP A 320 -0.49 13.33 35.46
CA TRP A 320 0.77 12.74 35.90
C TRP A 320 1.23 11.64 34.93
N GLU A 321 0.29 10.79 34.52
CA GLU A 321 0.52 9.70 33.58
C GLU A 321 0.85 10.22 32.19
N LEU A 322 0.17 11.28 31.76
CA LEU A 322 0.50 11.99 30.52
C LEU A 322 1.94 12.55 30.56
N HIS A 323 2.30 13.27 31.63
CA HIS A 323 3.66 13.77 31.81
C HIS A 323 4.70 12.63 31.84
N ALA A 324 4.39 11.52 32.52
CA ALA A 324 5.26 10.36 32.58
C ALA A 324 5.46 9.66 31.22
N VAL A 325 4.48 9.75 30.30
CA VAL A 325 4.63 9.31 28.90
C VAL A 325 5.59 10.22 28.15
N LEU A 326 5.46 11.54 28.28
CA LEU A 326 6.34 12.50 27.60
C LEU A 326 7.81 12.38 28.04
N VAL A 327 8.04 12.17 29.34
CA VAL A 327 9.39 11.92 29.88
C VAL A 327 9.98 10.63 29.32
N ARG A 328 9.19 9.55 29.23
CA ARG A 328 9.63 8.29 28.61
C ARG A 328 9.97 8.47 27.13
N MET A 329 9.11 9.17 26.39
CA MET A 329 9.31 9.48 24.98
C MET A 329 10.62 10.25 24.75
N ARG A 330 10.93 11.23 25.61
CA ARG A 330 12.22 11.96 25.59
C ARG A 330 13.41 11.04 25.85
N ARG A 331 13.33 10.18 26.87
CA ARG A 331 14.39 9.21 27.19
C ARG A 331 14.65 8.21 26.07
N ALA A 332 13.61 7.86 25.32
CA ALA A 332 13.71 7.00 24.14
C ALA A 332 14.23 7.75 22.90
N GLY A 333 14.44 9.07 22.97
CA GLY A 333 14.90 9.89 21.84
C GLY A 333 13.85 10.08 20.73
N ILE A 334 12.56 9.88 21.04
CA ILE A 334 11.48 10.02 20.06
C ILE A 334 10.97 11.46 20.08
N THR A 335 10.91 12.11 18.92
CA THR A 335 10.44 13.48 18.76
C THR A 335 8.90 13.54 18.81
N PRO A 336 8.30 14.36 19.70
CA PRO A 336 6.86 14.58 19.72
C PRO A 336 6.33 15.21 18.43
N ASP A 337 5.15 14.74 17.99
CA ASP A 337 4.47 15.22 16.79
C ASP A 337 3.24 16.07 17.15
N LEU A 338 2.52 16.57 16.15
CA LEU A 338 1.35 17.43 16.36
C LEU A 338 0.25 16.75 17.20
N VAL A 339 0.16 15.42 17.16
CA VAL A 339 -0.79 14.66 17.97
C VAL A 339 -0.39 14.68 19.44
N THR A 340 0.91 14.48 19.73
CA THR A 340 1.43 14.60 21.10
C THR A 340 1.16 16.01 21.65
N PHE A 341 1.49 17.03 20.85
CA PHE A 341 1.24 18.43 21.19
C PHE A 341 -0.24 18.71 21.46
N GLY A 342 -1.11 18.26 20.56
CA GLY A 342 -2.56 18.43 20.71
C GLY A 342 -3.11 17.75 21.95
N ALA A 343 -2.69 16.52 22.24
CA ALA A 343 -3.11 15.80 23.45
C ALA A 343 -2.77 16.59 24.73
N VAL A 344 -1.57 17.16 24.79
CA VAL A 344 -1.13 17.98 25.93
C VAL A 344 -1.91 19.29 25.99
N VAL A 345 -2.00 20.04 24.90
CA VAL A 345 -2.70 21.32 24.85
C VAL A 345 -4.17 21.16 25.25
N ASP A 346 -4.87 20.19 24.67
CA ASP A 346 -6.30 19.95 24.95
C ASP A 346 -6.53 19.48 26.41
N CYS A 347 -5.61 18.71 26.98
CA CYS A 347 -5.68 18.29 28.39
C CYS A 347 -5.52 19.47 29.36
N TYR A 348 -4.47 20.27 29.18
CA TYR A 348 -4.06 21.30 30.15
C TYR A 348 -4.82 22.63 30.03
N ILE A 349 -5.46 22.92 28.89
CA ILE A 349 -6.32 24.12 28.76
C ILE A 349 -7.49 24.11 29.76
N SER A 350 -7.87 22.94 30.26
CA SER A 350 -8.90 22.80 31.28
C SER A 350 -8.45 23.27 32.69
N GLY A 351 -7.15 23.48 32.94
CA GLY A 351 -6.59 23.89 34.24
C GLY A 351 -5.50 24.97 34.12
N ARG A 352 -5.89 26.25 34.25
CA ARG A 352 -5.03 27.42 33.97
C ARG A 352 -3.68 27.44 34.71
N GLU A 353 -3.65 27.07 35.99
CA GLU A 353 -2.41 27.11 36.79
C GLU A 353 -1.40 26.04 36.35
N ARG A 354 -1.89 24.85 35.96
CA ARG A 354 -1.03 23.75 35.50
C ARG A 354 -0.55 23.93 34.06
N PHE A 355 -1.29 24.70 33.27
CA PHE A 355 -0.92 25.05 31.89
C PHE A 355 0.42 25.80 31.81
N GLN A 356 0.67 26.76 32.71
CA GLN A 356 1.92 27.53 32.70
C GLN A 356 3.16 26.70 33.05
N LYS A 357 3.03 25.76 34.01
CA LYS A 357 4.13 24.86 34.39
C LYS A 357 4.48 23.90 33.25
N MET A 358 3.46 23.31 32.63
CA MET A 358 3.64 22.43 31.47
C MET A 358 4.20 23.19 30.25
N PHE A 359 3.79 24.45 30.04
CA PHE A 359 4.30 25.28 28.95
C PHE A 359 5.82 25.50 29.06
N LYS A 360 6.34 25.68 30.29
CA LYS A 360 7.80 25.72 30.51
C LYS A 360 8.47 24.39 30.16
N GLU A 361 7.88 23.26 30.51
CA GLU A 361 8.43 21.92 30.21
C GLU A 361 8.41 21.60 28.69
N LEU A 362 7.40 22.08 27.96
CA LEU A 362 7.34 22.00 26.49
C LEU A 362 8.34 22.96 25.81
N ASP A 363 8.58 24.13 26.40
CA ASP A 363 9.60 25.08 25.94
C ASP A 363 11.02 24.52 26.17
N GLU A 364 11.27 23.88 27.32
CA GLU A 364 12.52 23.17 27.62
C GLU A 364 12.80 21.98 26.68
N LEU A 365 11.76 21.44 26.04
CA LEU A 365 11.91 20.42 25.01
C LEU A 365 12.40 20.98 23.67
N GLY A 366 12.52 22.31 23.51
CA GLY A 366 12.94 22.95 22.26
C GLY A 366 11.94 22.80 21.11
N LEU A 367 10.78 22.22 21.37
CA LEU A 367 9.82 21.84 20.33
C LEU A 367 9.02 23.04 19.81
N LYS A 368 9.04 24.17 20.49
CA LYS A 368 8.27 25.37 20.09
C LYS A 368 8.65 25.88 18.71
N GLU A 369 9.91 25.71 18.33
CA GLU A 369 10.48 26.13 17.04
C GLU A 369 10.44 25.03 15.97
N CYS A 370 10.12 23.79 16.35
CA CYS A 370 10.00 22.68 15.41
C CYS A 370 8.77 22.85 14.50
N CYS A 371 8.90 22.31 13.27
CA CYS A 371 7.81 22.27 12.32
C CYS A 371 6.79 21.20 12.75
N PRO A 372 5.48 21.47 12.61
CA PRO A 372 4.45 20.50 12.90
C PRO A 372 4.46 19.38 11.87
N GLU A 373 4.66 18.16 12.34
CA GLU A 373 4.58 16.93 11.54
C GLU A 373 3.54 16.00 12.15
N VAL A 374 2.96 15.12 11.34
CA VAL A 374 2.05 14.06 11.79
C VAL A 374 2.63 12.73 11.32
N GLY A 375 3.36 12.07 12.21
CA GLY A 375 3.89 10.72 11.99
C GLY A 375 3.02 9.63 12.60
N THR A 376 2.01 10.01 13.39
CA THR A 376 1.09 9.08 14.05
C THR A 376 0.26 8.28 13.05
N ASP A 377 0.12 6.98 13.32
CA ASP A 377 -0.72 6.08 12.53
C ASP A 377 -2.17 6.59 12.39
N PRO A 378 -2.72 6.69 11.16
CA PRO A 378 -4.11 7.11 10.93
C PRO A 378 -5.19 6.33 11.69
N LEU A 379 -4.93 5.07 12.06
CA LEU A 379 -5.86 4.27 12.87
C LEU A 379 -6.16 4.91 14.23
N VAL A 380 -5.21 5.68 14.78
CA VAL A 380 -5.40 6.40 16.04
C VAL A 380 -6.50 7.45 15.89
N PHE A 381 -6.55 8.17 14.77
CA PHE A 381 -7.61 9.13 14.47
C PHE A 381 -8.95 8.44 14.19
N GLU A 382 -8.96 7.24 13.60
CA GLU A 382 -10.21 6.49 13.44
C GLU A 382 -10.80 6.05 14.79
N ALA A 383 -9.95 5.72 15.78
CA ALA A 383 -10.39 5.26 17.09
C ALA A 383 -10.76 6.39 18.06
N PHE A 384 -9.92 7.42 18.13
CA PHE A 384 -10.13 8.55 19.03
C PHE A 384 -10.90 9.69 18.35
N GLY A 385 -10.70 9.93 17.06
CA GLY A 385 -11.00 11.22 16.44
C GLY A 385 -9.89 12.25 16.70
N LYS A 386 -9.90 13.35 15.95
CA LYS A 386 -8.93 14.45 16.10
C LYS A 386 -9.32 15.35 17.28
N GLY A 387 -8.32 15.85 18.01
CA GLY A 387 -8.51 16.86 19.06
C GLY A 387 -8.83 18.25 18.50
N ASP A 388 -9.24 19.17 19.38
CA ASP A 388 -9.60 20.54 18.99
C ASP A 388 -8.37 21.30 18.48
N PHE A 389 -7.24 21.15 19.17
CA PHE A 389 -5.98 21.76 18.76
C PHE A 389 -5.48 21.22 17.42
N GLN A 390 -5.51 19.89 17.25
CA GLN A 390 -5.13 19.22 16.00
C GLN A 390 -5.95 19.75 14.83
N THR A 391 -7.29 19.69 14.96
CA THR A 391 -8.22 20.10 13.90
C THR A 391 -8.06 21.59 13.56
N SER A 392 -7.89 22.44 14.58
CA SER A 392 -7.65 23.87 14.39
C SER A 392 -6.32 24.15 13.70
N SER A 393 -5.28 23.37 14.01
CA SER A 393 -3.95 23.55 13.43
C SER A 393 -3.92 23.12 11.96
N GLU A 394 -4.51 21.98 11.63
CA GLU A 394 -4.61 21.50 10.24
C GLU A 394 -5.40 22.46 9.35
N THR A 395 -6.54 22.96 9.85
CA THR A 395 -7.36 23.95 9.11
C THR A 395 -6.61 25.26 8.88
N LEU A 396 -5.84 25.73 9.87
CA LEU A 396 -5.00 26.92 9.72
C LEU A 396 -3.86 26.70 8.70
N MET A 397 -3.19 25.55 8.76
CA MET A 397 -2.11 25.21 7.83
C MET A 397 -2.60 25.07 6.39
N GLN A 398 -3.81 24.52 6.19
CA GLN A 398 -4.44 24.44 4.87
C GLN A 398 -4.86 25.81 4.34
N ALA A 399 -5.43 26.66 5.20
CA ALA A 399 -5.86 28.00 4.82
C ALA A 399 -4.70 28.96 4.54
N ASN A 400 -3.56 28.79 5.23
CA ASN A 400 -2.39 29.62 5.06
C ASN A 400 -1.10 28.78 5.09
N PRO A 401 -0.59 28.32 3.93
CA PRO A 401 0.59 27.47 3.86
C PRO A 401 1.90 28.13 4.31
N GLN A 402 2.00 29.46 4.19
CA GLN A 402 3.19 30.24 4.57
C GLN A 402 2.79 31.48 5.37
N PRO A 403 2.61 31.36 6.69
CA PRO A 403 2.31 32.51 7.53
C PRO A 403 3.47 33.49 7.52
N TYR A 404 3.24 34.71 7.02
CA TYR A 404 4.22 35.79 7.00
C TYR A 404 5.55 35.42 6.31
N GLY A 405 5.49 34.55 5.28
CA GLY A 405 6.68 34.09 4.55
C GLY A 405 7.61 33.15 5.35
N ARG A 406 7.14 32.60 6.49
CA ARG A 406 7.88 31.65 7.33
C ARG A 406 7.17 30.29 7.37
N ARG A 407 7.90 29.26 7.81
CA ARG A 407 7.32 27.93 8.10
C ARG A 407 6.48 27.97 9.37
N TRP A 408 5.44 27.15 9.43
CA TRP A 408 4.69 26.94 10.67
C TRP A 408 5.58 26.33 11.75
N THR A 409 5.41 26.82 12.98
CA THR A 409 6.02 26.24 14.19
C THR A 409 4.93 25.93 15.21
N TYR A 410 5.18 24.99 16.12
CA TYR A 410 4.24 24.67 17.20
C TYR A 410 3.87 25.90 18.04
N GLY A 411 4.83 26.81 18.29
CA GLY A 411 4.58 28.07 18.99
C GLY A 411 3.60 29.00 18.27
N LEU A 412 3.74 29.14 16.96
CA LEU A 412 2.83 29.94 16.15
C LEU A 412 1.42 29.36 16.19
N LEU A 413 1.26 28.06 15.93
CA LEU A 413 -0.04 27.38 15.98
C LEU A 413 -0.74 27.57 17.33
N LEU A 414 0.00 27.40 18.43
CA LEU A 414 -0.53 27.58 19.77
C LEU A 414 -0.97 29.03 20.03
N SER A 415 -0.20 30.02 19.58
CA SER A 415 -0.57 31.43 19.74
C SER A 415 -1.87 31.78 19.01
N PHE A 416 -2.06 31.28 17.79
CA PHE A 416 -3.29 31.46 17.03
C PHE A 416 -4.47 30.75 17.67
N TYR A 417 -4.25 29.52 18.15
CA TYR A 417 -5.28 28.74 18.83
C TYR A 417 -5.78 29.43 20.10
N LEU A 418 -4.87 29.93 20.95
CA LEU A 418 -5.20 30.67 22.17
C LEU A 418 -5.92 31.99 21.86
N LYS A 419 -5.48 32.74 20.84
CA LYS A 419 -6.16 33.97 20.39
C LYS A 419 -7.61 33.69 19.95
N LYS A 420 -7.81 32.65 19.13
CA LYS A 420 -9.15 32.24 18.65
C LYS A 420 -10.09 31.88 19.81
N ARG A 421 -9.61 31.11 20.80
CA ARG A 421 -10.42 30.76 21.98
C ARG A 421 -10.65 31.91 22.97
N GLY A 422 -9.70 32.84 23.07
CA GLY A 422 -9.88 34.08 23.85
C GLY A 422 -10.96 34.99 23.27
N ALA A 423 -10.96 35.14 21.94
CA ALA A 423 -11.97 35.91 21.21
C ALA A 423 -13.38 35.30 21.33
N THR A 424 -13.52 33.96 21.24
CA THR A 424 -14.83 33.30 21.41
C THR A 424 -15.36 33.37 22.83
N ARG A 425 -14.50 33.28 23.86
CA ARG A 425 -14.93 33.52 25.27
C ARG A 425 -15.37 34.96 25.51
N ASN A 426 -14.71 35.95 24.92
CA ASN A 426 -15.14 37.34 25.03
C ASN A 426 -16.48 37.58 24.31
N SER A 427 -16.75 36.92 23.18
CA SER A 427 -18.05 36.99 22.50
C SER A 427 -19.20 36.30 23.25
N GLN A 428 -18.91 35.24 24.02
CA GLN A 428 -19.91 34.58 24.88
C GLN A 428 -20.15 35.36 26.17
N ASN A 429 -19.13 36.00 26.74
CA ASN A 429 -19.29 36.86 27.91
C ASN A 429 -19.95 38.21 27.56
N SER A 430 -19.81 38.71 26.33
CA SER A 430 -20.53 39.90 25.86
C SER A 430 -21.98 39.62 25.46
N ALA A 431 -22.35 38.37 25.18
CA ALA A 431 -23.74 37.99 24.91
C ALA A 431 -24.60 37.87 26.20
N GLY A 432 -23.97 37.83 27.38
CA GLY A 432 -24.64 37.88 28.68
C GLY A 432 -24.83 39.29 29.24
N ASN A 433 -24.29 40.33 28.57
CA ASN A 433 -24.40 41.71 29.03
C ASN A 433 -24.68 42.64 27.83
N GLN A 434 -25.93 43.06 27.77
CA GLN A 434 -26.50 44.09 26.90
C GLN A 434 -26.91 43.66 25.49
N GLY A 435 -28.21 43.79 25.27
CA GLY A 435 -28.78 43.82 23.94
C GLY A 435 -28.33 45.04 23.14
N SER A 436 -28.69 44.96 21.86
CA SER A 436 -28.65 46.02 20.85
C SER A 436 -27.28 46.38 20.24
N ARG A 437 -27.25 46.19 18.91
CA ARG A 437 -26.70 47.07 17.86
C ARG A 437 -25.37 46.69 17.15
N PHE A 438 -25.56 46.44 15.84
CA PHE A 438 -24.69 46.61 14.66
C PHE A 438 -23.50 45.63 14.47
N VAL A 439 -23.60 44.66 13.53
CA VAL A 439 -23.37 44.74 12.06
C VAL A 439 -21.89 44.93 11.67
N ALA A 440 -21.36 43.85 11.09
CA ALA A 440 -20.35 43.75 10.03
C ALA A 440 -19.18 44.75 9.99
N LYS A 441 -17.95 44.20 10.06
CA LYS A 441 -16.81 44.57 9.20
C LYS A 441 -15.65 43.59 9.41
N MET A 442 -15.58 42.57 8.55
CA MET A 442 -14.32 41.92 8.15
C MET A 442 -13.99 42.43 6.74
N PHE A 443 -12.69 42.46 6.41
CA PHE A 443 -12.02 43.08 5.26
C PHE A 443 -11.70 44.57 5.45
N VAL A 444 -10.41 44.89 5.63
CA VAL A 444 -9.54 45.51 4.60
C VAL A 444 -8.06 45.26 5.02
N PRO A 445 -7.16 44.94 4.07
CA PRO A 445 -5.73 44.72 4.31
C PRO A 445 -4.93 46.04 4.18
N TYR A 446 -3.78 46.11 4.85
CA TYR A 446 -2.59 46.82 4.37
C TYR A 446 -1.34 46.08 4.82
#